data_AF-M2SPE9-F1
#
_entry.id   AF-M2SPE9-F1
#
_cell.length_a   1.000
_cell.length_b   1.000
_cell.length_c   1.000
_cell.angle_alpha   90.00
_cell.angle_beta   90.00
_cell.angle_gamma   90.00
#
_symmetry.space_group_name_H-M   'P 1'
#
loop_
_entity.id
_entity.type
_entity.pdbx_description
1 polymer ?
#
loop_
_entity_poly.entity_id
_entity_poly.type
_entity_poly.pdbx_seq_one_letter_code
_entity_poly.pdbx_strand_id
1 'polypeptide(L)'
;FLLAKLHLNSMIGKRSKKALRTSLHNLATGSNAYDSVYEDAMLRIEGQLHDQRELAKEALAFLTCTKHHFSKLDLEMALGAESGNSDIDPDNFPDIYDVVTACAGLVTVNEESDTVGLAHYTTQEYLERTQQRWFPDAQALITDSCLSYLYFLSSGDCWTVGLDTMWQSSDWCVYSAKNWGYHARQVPA
;
A
#
# COMPACT_ATOMS: atom_id res chain seq x y z
N PHE A 1 12.65 8.96 -13.28
CA PHE A 1 12.11 8.26 -14.47
C PHE A 1 10.69 7.68 -14.28
N LEU A 2 10.11 7.64 -13.07
CA LEU A 2 8.79 7.05 -12.83
C LEU A 2 7.66 7.65 -13.67
N LEU A 3 7.66 8.98 -13.82
CA LEU A 3 6.63 9.66 -14.59
C LEU A 3 6.52 9.11 -16.01
N ALA A 4 7.66 8.79 -16.64
CA ALA A 4 7.69 8.12 -17.92
C ALA A 4 7.06 6.71 -17.87
N LYS A 5 7.28 5.94 -16.79
CA LYS A 5 6.65 4.62 -16.57
C LYS A 5 5.13 4.74 -16.42
N LEU A 6 4.63 5.69 -15.64
CA LEU A 6 3.18 5.90 -15.46
C LEU A 6 2.51 6.36 -16.76
N HIS A 7 3.17 7.23 -17.54
CA HIS A 7 2.68 7.62 -18.85
C HIS A 7 2.69 6.45 -19.85
N LEU A 8 3.74 5.62 -19.85
CA LEU A 8 3.78 4.39 -20.63
C LEU A 8 2.64 3.45 -20.24
N ASN A 9 2.35 3.31 -18.95
CA ASN A 9 1.23 2.50 -18.46
C ASN A 9 -0.14 3.05 -18.88
N SER A 10 -0.34 4.38 -18.91
CA SER A 10 -1.58 4.99 -19.44
C SER A 10 -1.80 4.71 -20.94
N MET A 11 -0.73 4.39 -21.67
CA MET A 11 -0.80 4.04 -23.09
C MET A 11 -1.07 2.56 -23.37
N ILE A 12 -1.00 1.70 -22.35
CA ILE A 12 -1.34 0.27 -22.48
C ILE A 12 -2.82 0.15 -22.90
N GLY A 13 -3.09 -0.64 -23.94
CA GLY A 13 -4.45 -0.88 -24.45
C GLY A 13 -4.99 0.15 -25.45
N LYS A 14 -4.24 1.21 -25.79
CA LYS A 14 -4.68 2.17 -26.84
C LYS A 14 -4.63 1.50 -28.22
N ARG A 15 -5.77 1.49 -28.92
CA ARG A 15 -5.97 0.74 -30.19
C ARG A 15 -5.49 1.45 -31.46
N SER A 16 -5.09 2.72 -31.40
CA SER A 16 -4.72 3.48 -32.60
C SER A 16 -3.56 4.44 -32.39
N LYS A 17 -2.82 4.72 -33.47
CA LYS A 17 -1.75 5.73 -33.50
C LYS A 17 -2.25 7.12 -33.11
N LYS A 18 -3.50 7.46 -33.44
CA LYS A 18 -4.13 8.74 -33.05
C LYS A 18 -4.32 8.81 -31.54
N ALA A 19 -4.88 7.75 -30.93
CA ALA A 19 -5.07 7.69 -29.48
C ALA A 19 -3.75 7.75 -28.72
N LEU A 20 -2.71 7.06 -29.22
CA LEU A 20 -1.35 7.14 -28.68
C LEU A 20 -0.79 8.57 -28.73
N ARG A 21 -0.90 9.25 -29.89
CA ARG A 21 -0.44 10.64 -30.03
C ARG A 21 -1.19 11.61 -29.13
N THR A 22 -2.50 11.44 -28.97
CA THR A 22 -3.29 12.25 -28.05
C THR A 22 -2.83 12.06 -26.60
N SER A 23 -2.58 10.81 -26.18
CA SER A 23 -2.00 10.55 -24.85
C SER A 23 -0.61 11.17 -24.67
N LEU A 24 0.24 11.14 -25.70
CA LEU A 24 1.56 11.80 -25.68
C LEU A 24 1.47 13.33 -25.62
N HIS A 25 0.47 13.94 -26.27
CA HIS A 25 0.27 15.39 -26.19
C HIS A 25 -0.24 15.86 -24.83
N ASN A 26 -0.87 14.97 -24.06
CA ASN A 26 -1.33 15.23 -22.70
C ASN A 26 -0.27 14.92 -21.63
N LEU A 27 1.02 14.80 -22.02
CA LEU A 27 2.14 14.74 -21.08
C LEU A 27 2.23 16.08 -20.33
N ALA A 28 1.57 16.14 -19.19
CA ALA A 28 1.32 17.38 -18.49
C ALA A 28 2.56 17.86 -17.70
N THR A 29 2.74 19.18 -17.58
CA THR A 29 3.81 19.82 -16.78
C THR A 29 3.21 20.48 -15.54
N GLY A 30 3.55 20.00 -14.34
CA GLY A 30 3.13 20.58 -13.04
C GLY A 30 2.48 19.57 -12.08
N SER A 31 2.31 19.90 -10.80
CA SER A 31 1.78 18.95 -9.78
C SER A 31 0.34 18.53 -10.04
N ASN A 32 -0.58 19.48 -10.27
CA ASN A 32 -1.98 19.20 -10.66
C ASN A 32 -2.11 18.58 -12.05
N ALA A 33 -1.04 18.62 -12.83
CA ALA A 33 -1.01 18.11 -14.20
C ALA A 33 -1.01 16.57 -14.18
N TYR A 34 -0.51 15.95 -13.10
CA TYR A 34 -0.44 14.50 -12.93
C TYR A 34 -1.65 13.87 -12.28
N ASP A 35 -2.59 14.66 -11.76
CA ASP A 35 -3.82 14.14 -11.13
C ASP A 35 -4.55 13.18 -12.05
N SER A 36 -4.66 13.51 -13.34
CA SER A 36 -5.28 12.63 -14.34
C SER A 36 -4.53 11.30 -14.51
N VAL A 37 -3.20 11.29 -14.35
CA VAL A 37 -2.36 10.09 -14.47
C VAL A 37 -2.51 9.19 -13.25
N TYR A 38 -2.58 9.78 -12.04
CA TYR A 38 -2.84 9.05 -10.81
C TYR A 38 -4.27 8.54 -10.75
N GLU A 39 -5.23 9.36 -11.17
CA GLU A 39 -6.64 8.96 -11.33
C GLU A 39 -6.76 7.78 -12.29
N ASP A 40 -6.14 7.86 -13.47
CA ASP A 40 -6.09 6.74 -14.42
C ASP A 40 -5.48 5.49 -13.79
N ALA A 41 -4.45 5.63 -12.95
CA ALA A 41 -3.83 4.50 -12.25
C ALA A 41 -4.77 3.89 -11.21
N MET A 42 -5.45 4.70 -10.41
CA MET A 42 -6.46 4.24 -9.44
C MET A 42 -7.64 3.56 -10.16
N LEU A 43 -8.12 4.11 -11.27
CA LEU A 43 -9.17 3.48 -12.08
C LEU A 43 -8.72 2.15 -12.69
N ARG A 44 -7.44 2.00 -13.05
CA ARG A 44 -6.89 0.70 -13.45
C ARG A 44 -6.88 -0.29 -12.29
N ILE A 45 -6.58 0.14 -11.07
CA ILE A 45 -6.65 -0.68 -9.86
C ILE A 45 -8.09 -1.14 -9.60
N GLU A 46 -9.06 -0.22 -9.66
CA GLU A 46 -10.48 -0.53 -9.49
C GLU A 46 -11.03 -1.53 -10.51
N GLY A 47 -10.40 -1.60 -11.70
CA GLY A 47 -10.74 -2.54 -12.77
C GLY A 47 -10.05 -3.91 -12.67
N GLN A 48 -9.22 -4.17 -11.66
CA GLN A 48 -8.58 -5.48 -11.45
C GLN A 48 -9.58 -6.51 -10.89
N LEU A 49 -9.14 -7.77 -10.80
CA LEU A 49 -9.87 -8.81 -10.05
C LEU A 49 -9.97 -8.39 -8.58
N HIS A 50 -11.01 -8.90 -7.89
CA HIS A 50 -11.33 -8.47 -6.52
C HIS A 50 -10.11 -8.51 -5.60
N ASP A 51 -9.45 -9.65 -5.46
CA ASP A 51 -8.35 -9.84 -4.53
C ASP A 51 -7.14 -8.95 -4.86
N GLN A 52 -6.83 -8.77 -6.15
CA GLN A 52 -5.75 -7.87 -6.59
C GLN A 52 -6.08 -6.39 -6.31
N ARG A 53 -7.35 -6.01 -6.49
CA ARG A 53 -7.83 -4.66 -6.18
C ARG A 53 -7.75 -4.40 -4.67
N GLU A 54 -8.24 -5.32 -3.84
CA GLU A 54 -8.17 -5.16 -2.39
C GLU A 54 -6.72 -5.06 -1.93
N LEU A 55 -5.84 -5.97 -2.38
CA LEU A 55 -4.42 -5.95 -2.06
C LEU A 55 -3.75 -4.61 -2.40
N ALA A 56 -4.03 -4.07 -3.60
CA ALA A 56 -3.49 -2.78 -4.00
C ALA A 56 -4.03 -1.63 -3.15
N LYS A 57 -5.32 -1.65 -2.80
CA LYS A 57 -5.95 -0.58 -2.02
C LYS A 57 -5.47 -0.58 -0.58
N GLU A 58 -5.33 -1.74 0.04
CA GLU A 58 -4.77 -1.90 1.37
C GLU A 58 -3.31 -1.41 1.41
N ALA A 59 -2.48 -1.85 0.46
CA ALA A 59 -1.09 -1.41 0.38
C ALA A 59 -0.97 0.10 0.23
N LEU A 60 -1.77 0.71 -0.65
CA LEU A 60 -1.80 2.17 -0.82
C LEU A 60 -2.32 2.88 0.44
N ALA A 61 -3.29 2.31 1.16
CA ALA A 61 -3.77 2.85 2.42
C ALA A 61 -2.66 2.84 3.49
N PHE A 62 -1.96 1.72 3.68
CA PHE A 62 -0.83 1.64 4.62
C PHE A 62 0.26 2.64 4.28
N LEU A 63 0.71 2.68 3.03
CA LEU A 63 1.78 3.57 2.57
C LEU A 63 1.41 5.05 2.65
N THR A 64 0.12 5.40 2.54
CA THR A 64 -0.34 6.79 2.59
C THR A 64 -0.62 7.25 4.03
N CYS A 65 -1.28 6.42 4.84
CA CYS A 65 -1.86 6.87 6.10
C CYS A 65 -0.97 6.67 7.33
N THR A 66 0.05 5.82 7.25
CA THR A 66 0.88 5.49 8.43
C THR A 66 2.06 6.44 8.65
N LYS A 67 2.49 7.16 7.60
CA LYS A 67 3.73 7.98 7.58
C LYS A 67 4.97 7.22 8.05
N HIS A 68 4.92 5.88 7.96
CA HIS A 68 6.00 4.97 8.30
C HIS A 68 6.79 4.59 7.04
N HIS A 69 8.09 4.38 7.18
CA HIS A 69 8.89 3.80 6.10
C HIS A 69 8.82 2.29 6.25
N PHE A 70 8.26 1.60 5.26
CA PHE A 70 8.13 0.16 5.31
C PHE A 70 9.39 -0.48 4.72
N SER A 71 9.94 -1.49 5.41
CA SER A 71 10.69 -2.55 4.72
C SER A 71 9.72 -3.43 3.91
N LYS A 72 10.26 -4.33 3.07
CA LYS A 72 9.41 -5.32 2.39
C LYS A 72 8.62 -6.14 3.42
N LEU A 73 9.34 -6.71 4.38
CA LEU A 73 8.76 -7.54 5.44
C LEU A 73 7.70 -6.79 6.25
N ASP A 74 7.94 -5.53 6.61
CA ASP A 74 6.97 -4.75 7.39
C ASP A 74 5.65 -4.55 6.63
N LEU A 75 5.70 -4.35 5.32
CA LEU A 75 4.49 -4.18 4.51
C LEU A 75 3.78 -5.52 4.30
N GLU A 76 4.52 -6.59 4.05
CA GLU A 76 3.99 -7.95 3.94
C GLU A 76 3.27 -8.37 5.23
N MET A 77 3.88 -8.09 6.38
CA MET A 77 3.25 -8.26 7.70
C MET A 77 1.98 -7.40 7.83
N ALA A 78 2.07 -6.10 7.56
CA ALA A 78 0.92 -5.21 7.69
C ALA A 78 -0.31 -5.68 6.88
N LEU A 79 -0.07 -6.21 5.67
CA LEU A 79 -1.09 -6.74 4.76
C LEU A 79 -1.56 -8.16 5.10
N GLY A 80 -0.70 -8.99 5.70
CA GLY A 80 -1.03 -10.36 6.09
C GLY A 80 -1.79 -10.48 7.41
N ALA A 81 -2.11 -9.37 8.07
CA ALA A 81 -2.81 -9.37 9.35
C ALA A 81 -4.28 -9.80 9.20
N GLU A 82 -4.66 -10.85 9.90
CA GLU A 82 -6.06 -11.29 9.96
C GLU A 82 -6.76 -10.70 11.18
N SER A 83 -7.86 -9.98 10.97
CA SER A 83 -8.67 -9.44 12.06
C SER A 83 -9.27 -10.56 12.91
N GLY A 84 -9.01 -10.53 14.21
CA GLY A 84 -9.62 -11.45 15.18
C GLY A 84 -9.01 -12.84 15.26
N ASN A 85 -7.90 -13.10 14.55
CA ASN A 85 -7.10 -14.30 14.74
C ASN A 85 -6.06 -14.09 15.84
N SER A 86 -5.83 -15.10 16.66
CA SER A 86 -4.80 -15.07 17.70
C SER A 86 -3.40 -15.28 17.16
N ASP A 87 -3.31 -15.94 16.01
CA ASP A 87 -2.08 -16.44 15.41
C ASP A 87 -1.77 -15.66 14.14
N ILE A 88 -0.47 -15.47 13.88
CA ILE A 88 0.00 -14.93 12.61
C ILE A 88 0.31 -16.10 11.69
N ASP A 89 -0.36 -16.16 10.55
CA ASP A 89 -0.06 -17.12 9.50
C ASP A 89 0.89 -16.51 8.45
N PRO A 90 2.16 -16.96 8.39
CA PRO A 90 3.09 -16.53 7.34
C PRO A 90 2.57 -16.79 5.92
N ASP A 91 1.74 -17.82 5.74
CA ASP A 91 1.21 -18.19 4.42
C ASP A 91 0.15 -17.18 3.92
N ASN A 92 -0.33 -16.29 4.80
CA ASN A 92 -1.22 -15.19 4.44
C ASN A 92 -0.46 -13.93 3.98
N PHE A 93 0.88 -13.92 4.05
CA PHE A 93 1.66 -12.74 3.66
C PHE A 93 1.74 -12.67 2.13
N PRO A 94 1.33 -11.55 1.51
CA PRO A 94 1.41 -11.41 0.06
C PRO A 94 2.87 -11.25 -0.38
N ASP A 95 3.25 -11.79 -1.54
CA ASP A 95 4.55 -11.50 -2.15
C ASP A 95 4.65 -10.02 -2.50
N ILE A 96 5.75 -9.36 -2.11
CA ILE A 96 5.90 -7.92 -2.33
C ILE A 96 5.85 -7.51 -3.81
N TYR A 97 6.29 -8.35 -4.74
CA TYR A 97 6.24 -8.03 -6.17
C TYR A 97 4.83 -8.18 -6.74
N ASP A 98 4.00 -9.05 -6.17
CA ASP A 98 2.58 -9.10 -6.45
C ASP A 98 1.88 -7.82 -5.96
N VAL A 99 2.22 -7.32 -4.76
CA VAL A 99 1.75 -6.03 -4.25
C VAL A 99 2.12 -4.88 -5.20
N VAL A 100 3.39 -4.79 -5.60
CA VAL A 100 3.88 -3.76 -6.54
C VAL A 100 3.16 -3.84 -7.88
N THR A 101 2.92 -5.05 -8.38
CA THR A 101 2.24 -5.29 -9.65
C THR A 101 0.78 -4.85 -9.57
N ALA A 102 0.08 -5.22 -8.49
CA ALA A 102 -1.30 -4.84 -8.22
C ALA A 102 -1.45 -3.31 -8.10
N CYS A 103 -0.45 -2.61 -7.55
CA CYS A 103 -0.46 -1.15 -7.40
C CYS A 103 -0.29 -0.34 -8.70
N ALA A 104 -0.27 -0.98 -9.88
CA ALA A 104 -0.28 -0.33 -11.21
C ALA A 104 0.81 0.75 -11.41
N GLY A 105 1.96 0.61 -10.74
CA GLY A 105 3.10 1.52 -10.78
C GLY A 105 3.04 2.71 -9.80
N LEU A 106 2.07 2.74 -8.88
CA LEU A 106 2.00 3.73 -7.79
C LEU A 106 2.92 3.40 -6.62
N VAL A 107 3.39 2.15 -6.51
CA VAL A 107 4.32 1.66 -5.50
C VAL A 107 5.62 1.21 -6.15
N THR A 108 6.73 1.40 -5.45
CA THR A 108 8.06 0.95 -5.85
C THR A 108 8.82 0.35 -4.67
N VAL A 109 9.71 -0.58 -4.99
CA VAL A 109 10.68 -1.17 -4.07
C VAL A 109 12.05 -0.55 -4.37
N ASN A 110 12.76 -0.13 -3.33
CA ASN A 110 14.18 0.19 -3.39
C ASN A 110 14.99 -1.01 -2.89
N GLU A 111 15.60 -1.73 -3.83
CA GLU A 111 16.37 -2.94 -3.53
C GLU A 111 17.65 -2.66 -2.72
N GLU A 112 18.22 -1.44 -2.80
CA GLU A 112 19.44 -1.11 -2.05
C GLU A 112 19.17 -0.92 -0.56
N SER A 113 18.00 -0.38 -0.21
CA SER A 113 17.60 -0.10 1.18
C SER A 113 16.54 -1.07 1.71
N ASP A 114 16.10 -2.03 0.91
CA ASP A 114 15.00 -2.94 1.21
C ASP A 114 13.68 -2.26 1.60
N THR A 115 13.44 -1.05 1.08
CA THR A 115 12.26 -0.26 1.44
C THR A 115 11.20 -0.26 0.36
N VAL A 116 9.95 -0.17 0.80
CA VAL A 116 8.77 -0.05 -0.05
C VAL A 116 8.14 1.30 0.19
N GLY A 117 7.74 1.97 -0.89
CA GLY A 117 7.15 3.29 -0.79
C GLY A 117 6.30 3.65 -2.00
N LEU A 118 5.54 4.73 -1.82
CA LEU A 118 4.90 5.39 -2.95
C LEU A 118 5.95 5.86 -3.93
N ALA A 119 5.65 5.66 -5.21
CA ALA A 119 6.64 5.77 -6.25
C ALA A 119 7.22 7.19 -6.41
N HIS A 120 6.47 8.21 -5.98
CA HIS A 120 6.91 9.61 -5.98
C HIS A 120 6.15 10.43 -4.95
N TYR A 121 6.73 11.55 -4.48
CA TYR A 121 6.08 12.43 -3.49
C TYR A 121 4.75 13.01 -3.99
N THR A 122 4.62 13.28 -5.30
CA THR A 122 3.34 13.74 -5.88
C THR A 122 2.27 12.66 -5.90
N THR A 123 2.65 11.37 -5.86
CA THR A 123 1.70 10.27 -5.65
C THR A 123 1.14 10.36 -4.23
N GLN A 124 2.00 10.61 -3.24
CA GLN A 124 1.59 10.82 -1.85
C GLN A 124 0.63 12.01 -1.73
N GLU A 125 0.97 13.17 -2.29
CA GLU A 125 0.10 14.36 -2.28
C GLU A 125 -1.28 14.08 -2.88
N TYR A 126 -1.33 13.37 -4.01
CA TYR A 126 -2.59 12.99 -4.65
C TYR A 126 -3.42 12.06 -3.75
N LEU A 127 -2.80 11.01 -3.20
CA LEU A 127 -3.48 10.02 -2.36
C LEU A 127 -3.93 10.61 -1.02
N GLU A 128 -3.12 11.45 -0.37
CA GLU A 128 -3.50 12.14 0.87
C GLU A 128 -4.74 13.03 0.68
N ARG A 129 -4.84 13.71 -0.48
CA ARG A 129 -6.01 14.54 -0.83
C ARG A 129 -7.25 13.71 -1.18
N THR A 130 -7.05 12.51 -1.72
CA THR A 130 -8.14 11.67 -2.25
C THR A 130 -8.44 10.44 -1.38
N GLN A 131 -7.79 10.31 -0.22
CA GLN A 131 -7.89 9.15 0.67
C GLN A 131 -9.33 8.78 1.04
N GLN A 132 -10.17 9.76 1.35
CA GLN A 132 -11.56 9.54 1.75
C GLN A 132 -12.41 8.96 0.61
N ARG A 133 -11.98 9.14 -0.65
CA ARG A 133 -12.63 8.54 -1.81
C ARG A 133 -12.13 7.13 -2.06
N TRP A 134 -10.81 6.92 -1.98
CA TRP A 134 -10.20 5.67 -2.42
C TRP A 134 -10.15 4.61 -1.32
N PHE A 135 -9.94 5.01 -0.07
CA PHE A 135 -9.78 4.13 1.07
C PHE A 135 -10.43 4.77 2.32
N PRO A 136 -11.77 4.91 2.33
CA PRO A 136 -12.49 5.50 3.46
C PRO A 136 -12.25 4.75 4.78
N ASP A 137 -12.05 3.44 4.71
CA ASP A 137 -11.86 2.58 5.88
C ASP A 137 -10.39 2.39 6.29
N ALA A 138 -9.45 3.14 5.70
CA ALA A 138 -8.01 2.97 5.95
C ALA A 138 -7.64 3.03 7.44
N GLN A 139 -8.27 3.92 8.20
CA GLN A 139 -7.98 4.04 9.63
C GLN A 139 -8.45 2.81 10.40
N ALA A 140 -9.56 2.21 10.00
CA ALA A 140 -10.06 0.97 10.62
C ALA A 140 -9.15 -0.20 10.24
N LEU A 141 -8.81 -0.36 8.96
CA LEU A 141 -7.87 -1.36 8.46
C LEU A 141 -6.54 -1.34 9.22
N ILE A 142 -5.92 -0.16 9.34
CA ILE A 142 -4.64 -0.02 10.03
C ILE A 142 -4.79 -0.32 11.52
N THR A 143 -5.90 0.10 12.14
CA THR A 143 -6.18 -0.20 13.56
C THR A 143 -6.26 -1.71 13.78
N ASP A 144 -7.04 -2.40 12.95
CA ASP A 144 -7.24 -3.85 13.07
C ASP A 144 -5.93 -4.60 12.87
N SER A 145 -5.16 -4.26 11.83
CA SER A 145 -3.84 -4.84 11.60
C SER A 145 -2.90 -4.62 12.81
N CYS A 146 -2.84 -3.40 13.35
CA CYS A 146 -2.04 -3.12 14.55
C CYS A 146 -2.49 -3.96 15.76
N LEU A 147 -3.81 -4.13 15.95
CA LEU A 147 -4.37 -4.88 17.07
C LEU A 147 -4.11 -6.39 16.94
N SER A 148 -4.17 -6.96 15.74
CA SER A 148 -3.84 -8.38 15.50
C SER A 148 -2.40 -8.67 15.93
N TYR A 149 -1.45 -7.82 15.57
CA TYR A 149 -0.05 -7.98 16.00
C TYR A 149 0.14 -7.79 17.51
N LEU A 150 -0.55 -6.83 18.13
CA LEU A 150 -0.47 -6.63 19.57
C LEU A 150 -1.07 -7.81 20.35
N TYR A 151 -2.17 -8.36 19.86
CA TYR A 151 -2.80 -9.53 20.44
C TYR A 151 -1.85 -10.73 20.38
N PHE A 152 -1.27 -11.02 19.22
CA PHE A 152 -0.27 -12.08 19.04
C PHE A 152 0.96 -11.93 19.95
N LEU A 153 1.51 -10.72 20.06
CA LEU A 153 2.64 -10.46 20.96
C LEU A 153 2.26 -10.67 22.43
N SER A 154 1.00 -10.43 22.79
CA SER A 154 0.50 -10.59 24.16
C SER A 154 0.07 -12.02 24.52
N SER A 155 -0.28 -12.87 23.55
CA SER A 155 -0.76 -14.23 23.79
C SER A 155 0.34 -15.17 24.30
N GLY A 156 1.62 -14.80 24.12
CA GLY A 156 2.77 -15.60 24.55
C GLY A 156 3.14 -16.71 23.57
N ASP A 157 2.33 -16.95 22.54
CA ASP A 157 2.63 -17.89 21.45
C ASP A 157 3.83 -17.44 20.61
N CYS A 158 4.12 -16.13 20.62
CA CYS A 158 5.32 -15.54 20.05
C CYS A 158 6.65 -16.25 20.47
N TRP A 159 6.68 -16.91 21.62
CA TRP A 159 7.85 -17.65 22.12
C TRP A 159 7.88 -19.13 21.76
N THR A 160 6.75 -19.72 21.34
CA THR A 160 6.60 -21.17 21.10
C THR A 160 6.75 -21.54 19.63
N VAL A 161 6.39 -20.66 18.70
CA VAL A 161 6.34 -21.02 17.26
C VAL A 161 7.69 -20.91 16.54
N GLY A 162 8.79 -20.55 17.23
CA GLY A 162 10.07 -20.32 16.56
C GLY A 162 10.01 -19.19 15.52
N LEU A 163 8.98 -18.34 15.61
CA LEU A 163 8.88 -17.07 14.93
C LEU A 163 10.17 -16.29 15.24
N ASP A 164 11.04 -16.19 14.25
CA ASP A 164 12.40 -15.68 14.39
C ASP A 164 12.40 -14.33 15.13
N THR A 165 13.49 -14.05 15.85
CA THR A 165 13.78 -12.73 16.44
C THR A 165 13.55 -11.57 15.45
N MET A 166 13.60 -11.86 14.15
CA MET A 166 13.34 -10.97 13.03
C MET A 166 11.98 -10.27 13.09
N TRP A 167 10.89 -10.97 13.42
CA TRP A 167 9.53 -10.36 13.43
C TRP A 167 9.27 -9.61 14.74
N GLN A 168 9.89 -10.05 15.84
CA GLN A 168 9.88 -9.29 17.10
C GLN A 168 10.66 -7.99 16.98
N SER A 169 11.67 -7.94 16.11
CA SER A 169 12.45 -6.74 15.79
C SER A 169 11.90 -5.92 14.61
N SER A 170 10.80 -6.35 13.99
CA SER A 170 10.19 -5.62 12.88
C SER A 170 9.74 -4.24 13.35
N ASP A 171 10.01 -3.23 12.52
CA ASP A 171 9.59 -1.86 12.78
C ASP A 171 8.06 -1.74 12.75
N TRP A 172 7.37 -2.64 12.04
CA TRP A 172 5.90 -2.74 12.05
C TRP A 172 5.33 -3.10 13.42
N CYS A 173 5.92 -4.05 14.15
CA CYS A 173 5.49 -4.40 15.51
C CYS A 173 5.63 -3.19 16.46
N VAL A 174 6.74 -2.48 16.37
CA VAL A 174 7.00 -1.25 17.14
C VAL A 174 6.02 -0.14 16.75
N TYR A 175 5.76 0.01 15.46
CA TYR A 175 4.79 0.95 14.92
C TYR A 175 3.39 0.67 15.47
N SER A 176 2.95 -0.58 15.40
CA SER A 176 1.64 -1.04 15.86
C SER A 176 1.41 -0.69 17.32
N ALA A 177 2.38 -1.03 18.19
CA ALA A 177 2.32 -0.71 19.62
C ALA A 177 2.20 0.79 19.92
N LYS A 178 2.81 1.64 19.09
CA LYS A 178 2.83 3.10 19.29
C LYS A 178 1.61 3.80 18.68
N ASN A 179 1.04 3.27 17.60
CA ASN A 179 0.13 4.03 16.73
C ASN A 179 -1.30 3.47 16.65
N TRP A 180 -1.58 2.24 17.12
CA TRP A 180 -2.93 1.65 17.05
C TRP A 180 -4.01 2.61 17.57
N GLY A 181 -3.78 3.26 18.72
CA GLY A 181 -4.75 4.18 19.33
C GLY A 181 -4.90 5.51 18.58
N TYR A 182 -3.89 5.91 17.80
CA TYR A 182 -3.98 7.09 16.92
C TYR A 182 -4.90 6.81 15.73
N HIS A 183 -4.79 5.63 15.12
CA HIS A 183 -5.66 5.21 14.02
C HIS A 183 -7.09 4.98 14.52
N ALA A 184 -7.26 4.30 15.66
CA ALA A 184 -8.58 4.01 16.24
C ALA A 184 -9.39 5.30 16.50
N ARG A 185 -8.75 6.38 16.93
CA ARG A 185 -9.42 7.68 17.17
C ARG A 185 -9.86 8.41 15.90
N GLN A 186 -9.34 8.02 14.74
CA GLN A 186 -9.69 8.62 13.45
C GLN A 186 -10.77 7.84 12.71
N VAL A 187 -11.15 6.66 13.21
CA VAL A 187 -12.29 5.91 12.67
C VAL A 187 -13.57 6.69 12.99
N PRO A 188 -14.40 7.03 11.99
CA PRO A 188 -15.69 7.66 12.23
C PRO A 188 -16.60 6.80 13.11
N ALA A 189 -17.36 7.46 13.99
CA ALA A 189 -18.31 6.80 14.90
C ALA A 189 -19.58 6.29 14.20
#